data_AF-A0A381T6T1-F1
#
_entry.id   AF-A0A381T6T1-F1
#
_cell.length_a   1.000
_cell.length_b   1.000
_cell.length_c   1.000
_cell.angle_alpha   90.00
_cell.angle_beta   90.00
_cell.angle_gamma   90.00
#
_symmetry.space_group_name_H-M   'P 1'
#
loop_
_entity.id
_entity.type
_entity.pdbx_description
1 polymer ?
#
loop_
_entity_poly.entity_id
_entity_poly.type
_entity_poly.pdbx_seq_one_letter_code
_entity_poly.pdbx_strand_id
1 'polypeptide(L)'
;MIQTIYIERQVADHPRTRKILARFPDAHQIDCDRYTEIFNPKNQNFRLQKQQPALIIAHKFGKRVLSAPEGYGVGGQHNYYFSHMLNCIYDCRYCFLQGMYRSAHYVLFINYDDFFESMDRALANHPGEDVWFFSGYDCDSLALDPVTGFAAHLLTFLESRQRAFAELRTKSTQIRALLSVPAIPNAIVAFSLTPTETADRFEHKAPPISKRL
;
A
#
# COMPACT_ATOMS: atom_id res chain seq x y z
N MET A 1 -12.34 11.26 -7.56
CA MET A 1 -11.17 12.15 -7.37
C MET A 1 -11.06 12.46 -5.88
N ILE A 2 -9.85 12.57 -5.33
CA ILE A 2 -9.62 12.86 -3.90
C ILE A 2 -9.85 14.36 -3.69
N GLN A 3 -10.78 14.74 -2.81
CA GLN A 3 -11.15 16.15 -2.57
C GLN A 3 -10.59 16.71 -1.26
N THR A 4 -10.22 15.85 -0.33
CA THR A 4 -9.65 16.25 0.96
C THR A 4 -8.38 15.45 1.19
N ILE A 5 -7.32 16.16 1.59
CA ILE A 5 -6.03 15.58 1.94
C ILE A 5 -5.66 16.06 3.34
N TYR A 6 -5.59 15.12 4.28
CA TYR A 6 -5.00 15.38 5.60
C TYR A 6 -3.50 15.15 5.53
N ILE A 7 -2.71 16.00 6.17
CA ILE A 7 -1.25 15.97 6.08
C ILE A 7 -0.68 16.03 7.50
N GLU A 8 0.08 15.01 7.91
CA GLU A 8 0.83 15.12 9.16
C GLU A 8 1.89 16.22 9.03
N ARG A 9 1.93 17.15 10.01
CA ARG A 9 2.86 18.31 9.99
C ARG A 9 4.31 17.90 9.75
N GLN A 10 4.75 16.78 10.33
CA GLN A 10 6.11 16.27 10.20
C GLN A 10 6.51 15.88 8.76
N VAL A 11 5.54 15.64 7.87
CA VAL A 11 5.78 15.29 6.45
C VAL A 11 5.30 16.36 5.48
N ALA A 12 4.78 17.50 5.95
CA ALA A 12 4.24 18.55 5.09
C ALA A 12 5.28 19.03 4.05
N ASP A 13 6.51 19.26 4.50
CA ASP A 13 7.62 19.73 3.65
C ASP A 13 8.37 18.62 2.92
N HIS A 14 7.93 17.36 3.06
CA HIS A 14 8.63 16.25 2.42
C HIS A 14 8.46 16.32 0.88
N PRO A 15 9.52 16.07 0.07
CA PRO A 15 9.43 16.14 -1.38
C PRO A 15 8.35 15.23 -1.99
N ARG A 16 8.15 14.03 -1.42
CA ARG A 16 7.06 13.12 -1.84
C ARG A 16 5.68 13.72 -1.58
N THR A 17 5.48 14.39 -0.43
CA THR A 17 4.22 15.09 -0.11
C THR A 17 3.92 16.16 -1.15
N ARG A 18 4.88 17.05 -1.44
CA ARG A 18 4.72 18.07 -2.50
C ARG A 18 4.36 17.48 -3.85
N LYS A 19 5.02 16.39 -4.27
CA LYS A 19 4.72 15.68 -5.53
C LYS A 19 3.30 15.10 -5.55
N ILE A 20 2.82 14.59 -4.42
CA ILE A 20 1.45 14.05 -4.30
C ILE A 20 0.43 15.19 -4.38
N LEU A 21 0.63 16.27 -3.63
CA LEU A 21 -0.26 17.44 -3.61
C LEU A 21 -0.38 18.11 -4.98
N ALA A 22 0.70 18.16 -5.75
CA ALA A 22 0.68 18.68 -7.12
C ALA A 22 -0.28 17.91 -8.07
N ARG A 23 -0.68 16.68 -7.73
CA ARG A 23 -1.68 15.91 -8.49
C ARG A 23 -3.12 16.26 -8.13
N PHE A 24 -3.33 17.00 -7.05
CA PHE A 24 -4.63 17.37 -6.51
C PHE A 24 -4.66 18.87 -6.18
N PRO A 25 -4.49 19.76 -7.18
CA PRO A 25 -4.39 21.20 -6.95
C PRO A 25 -5.64 21.79 -6.27
N ASP A 26 -6.81 21.20 -6.49
CA ASP A 26 -8.09 21.66 -5.94
C ASP A 26 -8.49 20.95 -4.63
N ALA A 27 -7.66 20.03 -4.12
CA ALA A 27 -8.01 19.33 -2.89
C ALA A 27 -7.86 20.25 -1.67
N HIS A 28 -8.83 20.18 -0.77
CA HIS A 28 -8.76 20.85 0.51
C HIS A 28 -7.70 20.17 1.39
N GLN A 29 -6.68 20.93 1.78
CA GLN A 29 -5.55 20.46 2.57
C GLN A 29 -5.77 20.82 4.04
N ILE A 30 -5.64 19.82 4.92
CA ILE A 30 -5.84 19.99 6.36
C ILE A 30 -4.64 19.39 7.10
N ASP A 31 -3.95 20.19 7.89
CA ASP A 31 -2.85 19.68 8.72
C ASP A 31 -3.38 18.91 9.93
N CYS A 32 -2.66 17.88 10.34
CA CYS A 32 -2.86 17.17 11.59
C CYS A 32 -1.53 16.83 12.26
N ASP A 33 -1.57 16.50 13.55
CA ASP A 33 -0.38 16.02 14.24
C ASP A 33 -0.15 14.55 13.93
N ARG A 34 -1.23 13.75 13.99
CA ARG A 34 -1.17 12.30 13.72
C ARG A 34 -2.32 11.83 12.87
N TYR A 35 -2.03 10.96 11.90
CA TYR A 35 -3.05 10.34 11.03
C TYR A 35 -4.14 9.63 11.83
N THR A 36 -3.81 9.13 13.03
CA THR A 36 -4.74 8.43 13.91
C THR A 36 -5.84 9.32 14.46
N GLU A 37 -5.66 10.64 14.51
CA GLU A 37 -6.70 11.61 14.90
C GLU A 37 -7.85 11.65 13.89
N ILE A 38 -7.58 11.26 12.65
CA ILE A 38 -8.57 11.20 11.56
C ILE A 38 -8.99 9.75 11.33
N PHE A 39 -8.05 8.82 11.38
CA PHE A 39 -8.27 7.43 10.98
C PHE A 39 -8.92 6.57 12.08
N ASN A 40 -8.61 6.83 13.36
CA ASN A 40 -9.05 6.00 14.50
C ASN A 40 -10.19 6.54 15.40
N PRO A 41 -10.78 7.74 15.21
CA PRO A 41 -11.95 8.16 15.98
C PRO A 41 -13.06 7.10 16.02
N LYS A 42 -13.75 7.00 17.16
CA LYS A 42 -14.93 6.15 17.31
C LYS A 42 -16.11 6.76 16.55
N ASN A 43 -17.13 5.94 16.26
CA ASN A 43 -18.40 6.37 15.65
C ASN A 43 -18.28 6.99 14.24
N GLN A 44 -17.22 6.68 13.50
CA GLN A 44 -17.12 6.98 12.08
C GLN A 44 -18.08 6.07 11.28
N ASN A 45 -18.60 6.58 10.17
CA ASN A 45 -19.41 5.79 9.24
C ASN A 45 -18.58 5.43 7.99
N PHE A 46 -18.09 4.18 7.96
CA PHE A 46 -17.26 3.68 6.86
C PHE A 46 -17.95 3.80 5.49
N ARG A 47 -19.26 3.53 5.41
CA ARG A 47 -20.00 3.56 4.14
C ARG A 47 -20.19 4.96 3.60
N LEU A 48 -20.46 5.94 4.47
CA LEU A 48 -20.51 7.35 4.08
C LEU A 48 -19.12 7.82 3.61
N GLN A 49 -18.06 7.49 4.36
CA GLN A 49 -16.69 7.83 3.94
C GLN A 49 -16.28 7.17 2.63
N LYS A 50 -16.76 5.96 2.30
CA LYS A 50 -16.47 5.32 0.99
C LYS A 50 -17.10 6.01 -0.22
N GLN A 51 -18.10 6.86 -0.02
CA GLN A 51 -18.64 7.69 -1.10
C GLN A 51 -17.61 8.74 -1.52
N GLN A 52 -16.88 9.31 -0.55
CA GLN A 52 -15.88 10.35 -0.79
C GLN A 52 -14.72 10.26 0.23
N PRO A 53 -13.82 9.28 0.06
CA PRO A 53 -12.72 9.09 1.00
C PRO A 53 -11.61 10.13 0.79
N ALA A 54 -11.16 10.72 1.90
CA ALA A 54 -9.94 11.51 1.96
C ALA A 54 -8.67 10.67 1.83
N LEU A 55 -7.59 11.31 1.41
CA LEU A 55 -6.22 10.80 1.56
C LEU A 55 -5.62 11.38 2.83
N ILE A 56 -4.87 10.57 3.57
CA ILE A 56 -4.09 11.00 4.72
C ILE A 56 -2.63 10.70 4.41
N ILE A 57 -1.81 11.75 4.28
CA ILE A 57 -0.37 11.66 4.07
C ILE A 57 0.31 11.69 5.43
N ALA A 58 1.04 10.63 5.75
CA ALA A 58 1.55 10.39 7.09
C ALA A 58 2.97 9.81 7.06
N HIS A 59 3.57 9.72 8.25
CA HIS A 59 4.81 8.99 8.50
C HIS A 59 4.52 7.73 9.34
N LYS A 60 4.94 6.56 8.86
CA LYS A 60 4.81 5.30 9.59
C LYS A 60 5.76 5.32 10.79
N PHE A 61 5.21 5.29 11.99
CA PHE A 61 5.97 5.17 13.23
C PHE A 61 6.08 3.71 13.70
N GLY A 62 7.10 3.41 14.50
CA GLY A 62 7.27 2.09 15.10
C GLY A 62 7.76 1.04 14.10
N LYS A 63 7.15 -0.16 14.08
CA LYS A 63 7.55 -1.23 13.17
C LYS A 63 7.04 -0.93 11.75
N ARG A 64 7.98 -0.87 10.78
CA ARG A 64 7.68 -0.70 9.34
C ARG A 64 7.55 -2.05 8.63
N VAL A 65 8.28 -3.05 9.11
CA VAL A 65 8.27 -4.44 8.68
C VAL A 65 7.91 -5.32 9.87
N LEU A 66 7.00 -6.27 9.69
CA LEU A 66 6.45 -7.15 10.70
C LEU A 66 6.55 -8.60 10.23
N SER A 67 6.75 -9.56 11.12
CA SER A 67 6.71 -10.98 10.75
C SER A 67 5.37 -11.32 10.13
N ALA A 68 5.37 -12.09 9.04
CA ALA A 68 4.16 -12.57 8.42
C ALA A 68 3.36 -13.44 9.41
N PRO A 69 2.03 -13.28 9.50
CA PRO A 69 1.21 -14.21 10.26
C PRO A 69 1.34 -15.64 9.72
N GLU A 70 1.09 -16.64 10.57
CA GLU A 70 1.12 -18.05 10.18
C GLU A 70 0.18 -18.31 8.99
N GLY A 71 0.67 -19.01 7.97
CA GLY A 71 -0.07 -19.28 6.74
C GLY A 71 -0.09 -18.15 5.69
N TYR A 72 0.52 -16.99 5.97
CA TYR A 72 0.58 -15.86 5.02
C TYR A 72 1.93 -15.72 4.30
N GLY A 73 2.84 -16.68 4.48
CA GLY A 73 4.14 -16.70 3.81
C GLY A 73 4.01 -16.75 2.29
N VAL A 74 5.02 -16.22 1.60
CA VAL A 74 5.06 -16.07 0.13
C VAL A 74 6.23 -16.82 -0.51
N GLY A 75 7.03 -17.52 0.30
CA GLY A 75 8.19 -18.27 -0.15
C GLY A 75 9.24 -18.36 0.95
N GLY A 76 10.27 -19.19 0.72
CA GLY A 76 11.41 -19.34 1.63
C GLY A 76 11.03 -19.61 3.09
N GLN A 77 11.94 -19.25 4.00
CA GLN A 77 11.79 -19.50 5.44
C GLN A 77 11.41 -18.22 6.20
N HIS A 78 11.95 -17.07 5.79
CA HIS A 78 11.83 -15.82 6.54
C HIS A 78 10.83 -14.88 5.88
N ASN A 79 9.62 -14.82 6.43
CA ASN A 79 8.52 -14.07 5.84
C ASN A 79 8.11 -12.87 6.68
N TYR A 80 7.96 -11.74 6.01
CA TYR A 80 7.58 -10.47 6.58
C TYR A 80 6.54 -9.77 5.71
N TYR A 81 5.77 -8.87 6.32
CA TYR A 81 4.89 -7.97 5.60
C TYR A 81 5.14 -6.53 6.01
N PHE A 82 4.75 -5.62 5.13
CA PHE A 82 4.80 -4.19 5.39
C PHE A 82 3.56 -3.50 4.83
N SER A 83 3.21 -2.39 5.47
CA SER A 83 2.00 -1.64 5.17
C SER A 83 2.40 -0.19 4.87
N HIS A 84 2.81 0.04 3.63
CA HIS A 84 3.13 1.38 3.11
C HIS A 84 1.86 2.23 2.92
N MET A 85 0.70 1.57 2.88
CA MET A 85 -0.62 2.18 2.89
C MET A 85 -1.58 1.41 3.78
N LEU A 86 -2.65 2.08 4.22
CA LEU A 86 -3.83 1.47 4.84
C LEU A 86 -5.07 1.79 4.01
N ASN A 87 -6.03 0.85 4.00
CA ASN A 87 -7.22 0.86 3.16
C ASN A 87 -6.92 0.79 1.66
N CYS A 88 -7.99 0.62 0.88
CA CYS A 88 -7.93 0.48 -0.58
C CYS A 88 -8.97 1.37 -1.26
N ILE A 89 -8.67 1.82 -2.49
CA ILE A 89 -9.60 2.55 -3.34
C ILE A 89 -10.78 1.69 -3.84
N TYR A 90 -10.57 0.37 -3.91
CA TYR A 90 -11.60 -0.59 -4.27
C TYR A 90 -12.61 -0.76 -3.13
N ASP A 91 -13.82 -1.17 -3.48
CA ASP A 91 -14.95 -1.34 -2.56
C ASP A 91 -15.50 -2.77 -2.64
N CYS A 92 -14.60 -3.75 -2.50
CA CYS A 92 -14.98 -5.16 -2.51
C CYS A 92 -15.87 -5.45 -1.29
N ARG A 93 -17.08 -5.99 -1.50
CA ARG A 93 -18.09 -6.24 -0.47
C ARG A 93 -17.63 -7.20 0.63
N TYR A 94 -16.72 -8.10 0.30
CA TYR A 94 -16.15 -9.10 1.21
C TYR A 94 -14.82 -8.64 1.85
N CYS A 95 -14.39 -7.39 1.60
CA CYS A 95 -13.09 -6.92 2.07
C CYS A 95 -13.06 -6.83 3.61
N PHE A 96 -12.20 -7.64 4.24
CA PHE A 96 -12.06 -7.68 5.69
C PHE A 96 -11.57 -6.34 6.28
N LEU A 97 -10.86 -5.51 5.50
CA LEU A 97 -10.40 -4.19 5.94
C LEU A 97 -11.58 -3.28 6.35
N GLN A 98 -12.77 -3.49 5.78
CA GLN A 98 -13.98 -2.75 6.16
C GLN A 98 -14.43 -3.05 7.60
N GLY A 99 -14.10 -4.23 8.14
CA GLY A 99 -14.33 -4.58 9.54
C GLY A 99 -13.12 -4.35 10.45
N MET A 100 -11.93 -4.18 9.87
CA MET A 100 -10.67 -3.97 10.61
C MET A 100 -10.46 -2.50 10.98
N TYR A 101 -10.76 -1.57 10.07
CA TYR A 101 -10.49 -0.15 10.25
C TYR A 101 -11.74 0.63 10.62
N ARG A 102 -11.56 1.66 11.47
CA ARG A 102 -12.62 2.58 11.86
C ARG A 102 -12.94 3.62 10.80
N SER A 103 -12.03 3.84 9.86
CA SER A 103 -12.17 4.80 8.77
C SER A 103 -12.09 4.10 7.42
N ALA A 104 -12.71 4.69 6.40
CA ALA A 104 -12.56 4.30 5.00
C ALA A 104 -11.57 5.15 4.20
N HIS A 105 -10.97 6.16 4.85
CA HIS A 105 -9.92 7.01 4.29
C HIS A 105 -8.67 6.20 3.95
N TYR A 106 -7.90 6.69 2.98
CA TYR A 106 -6.65 6.06 2.58
C TYR A 106 -5.53 6.67 3.40
N VAL A 107 -4.70 5.85 4.04
CA VAL A 107 -3.47 6.34 4.69
C VAL A 107 -2.31 5.97 3.80
N LEU A 108 -1.47 6.94 3.48
CA LEU A 108 -0.23 6.74 2.75
C LEU A 108 0.94 7.15 3.63
N PHE A 109 1.85 6.20 3.88
CA PHE A 109 3.07 6.45 4.61
C PHE A 109 4.21 6.79 3.65
N ILE A 110 4.70 8.02 3.68
CA ILE A 110 5.65 8.54 2.67
C ILE A 110 7.12 8.36 3.03
N ASN A 111 7.43 7.88 4.23
CA ASN A 111 8.77 7.54 4.69
C ASN A 111 9.22 6.16 4.15
N TYR A 112 9.22 6.00 2.83
CA TYR A 112 9.59 4.74 2.15
C TYR A 112 10.99 4.25 2.57
N ASP A 113 11.91 5.18 2.77
CA ASP A 113 13.30 4.88 3.12
C ASP A 113 13.39 4.12 4.46
N ASP A 114 12.53 4.46 5.45
CA ASP A 114 12.44 3.72 6.71
C ASP A 114 11.95 2.26 6.54
N PHE A 115 11.08 2.01 5.54
CA PHE A 115 10.65 0.65 5.22
C PHE A 115 11.82 -0.14 4.65
N PHE A 116 12.56 0.45 3.72
CA PHE A 116 13.74 -0.17 3.11
C PHE A 116 14.85 -0.45 4.12
N GLU A 117 15.13 0.49 5.03
CA GLU A 117 16.05 0.24 6.14
C GLU A 117 15.58 -0.90 7.05
N SER A 118 14.28 -1.02 7.27
CA SER A 118 13.71 -2.13 8.05
C SER A 118 13.83 -3.47 7.34
N MET A 119 13.73 -3.49 6.00
CA MET A 119 13.98 -4.66 5.18
C MET A 119 15.47 -5.05 5.22
N ASP A 120 16.38 -4.08 5.12
CA ASP A 120 17.82 -4.30 5.26
C ASP A 120 18.17 -4.86 6.65
N ARG A 121 17.52 -4.38 7.72
CA ARG A 121 17.67 -4.98 9.06
C ARG A 121 17.16 -6.42 9.13
N ALA A 122 16.05 -6.74 8.49
CA ALA A 122 15.56 -8.13 8.43
C ALA A 122 16.53 -9.04 7.65
N LEU A 123 17.11 -8.56 6.55
CA LEU A 123 18.16 -9.28 5.80
C LEU A 123 19.43 -9.52 6.61
N ALA A 124 19.80 -8.58 7.48
CA ALA A 124 20.97 -8.70 8.36
C ALA A 124 20.76 -9.74 9.47
N ASN A 125 19.52 -9.95 9.92
CA ASN A 125 19.19 -10.96 10.92
C ASN A 125 19.24 -12.39 10.37
N HIS A 126 19.24 -12.56 9.04
CA HIS A 126 19.24 -13.85 8.35
C HIS A 126 20.41 -13.91 7.35
N PRO A 127 21.66 -13.97 7.83
CA PRO A 127 22.84 -13.91 6.97
C PRO A 127 22.93 -15.11 6.03
N GLY A 128 23.08 -14.84 4.73
CA GLY A 128 23.19 -15.88 3.69
C GLY A 128 21.86 -16.48 3.23
N GLU A 129 20.74 -16.13 3.86
CA GLU A 129 19.42 -16.68 3.56
C GLU A 129 18.52 -15.65 2.84
N ASP A 130 17.57 -16.14 2.05
CA ASP A 130 16.59 -15.29 1.38
C ASP A 130 15.51 -14.82 2.36
N VAL A 131 15.14 -13.55 2.26
CA VAL A 131 14.09 -12.93 3.08
C VAL A 131 12.98 -12.42 2.18
N TRP A 132 11.76 -12.78 2.55
CA TRP A 132 10.56 -12.57 1.76
C TRP A 132 9.68 -11.52 2.42
N PHE A 133 9.36 -10.48 1.67
CA PHE A 133 8.49 -9.39 2.06
C PHE A 133 7.23 -9.43 1.21
N PHE A 134 6.09 -9.03 1.76
CA PHE A 134 4.93 -8.75 0.93
C PHE A 134 4.19 -7.49 1.34
N SER A 135 3.58 -6.87 0.34
CA SER A 135 2.60 -5.81 0.47
C SER A 135 1.25 -6.29 -0.07
N GLY A 136 0.19 -5.63 0.40
CA GLY A 136 -1.18 -5.92 0.00
C GLY A 136 -1.98 -6.65 1.09
N TYR A 137 -1.46 -6.66 2.33
CA TYR A 137 -2.21 -7.08 3.51
C TYR A 137 -3.23 -6.01 3.92
N ASP A 138 -2.75 -4.77 4.10
CA ASP A 138 -3.55 -3.65 4.63
C ASP A 138 -4.05 -2.68 3.56
N CYS A 139 -3.70 -2.93 2.30
CA CYS A 139 -4.07 -2.12 1.14
C CYS A 139 -4.08 -2.97 -0.14
N ASP A 140 -4.36 -2.37 -1.28
CA ASP A 140 -3.93 -2.93 -2.57
C ASP A 140 -2.60 -2.29 -2.96
N SER A 141 -1.60 -3.09 -3.32
CA SER A 141 -0.22 -2.61 -3.47
C SER A 141 0.00 -1.67 -4.66
N LEU A 142 -0.82 -1.79 -5.72
CA LEU A 142 -0.62 -1.05 -6.97
C LEU A 142 -1.77 -0.10 -7.29
N ALA A 143 -2.94 -0.26 -6.66
CA ALA A 143 -4.13 0.51 -7.01
C ALA A 143 -3.94 2.03 -6.97
N LEU A 144 -3.17 2.54 -6.00
CA LEU A 144 -2.86 3.97 -5.87
C LEU A 144 -1.43 4.32 -6.30
N ASP A 145 -0.63 3.36 -6.80
CA ASP A 145 0.74 3.59 -7.27
C ASP A 145 0.88 4.77 -8.24
N PRO A 146 -0.11 5.06 -9.11
CA PRO A 146 -0.05 6.24 -9.95
C PRO A 146 0.12 7.58 -9.24
N VAL A 147 -0.28 7.64 -7.97
CA VAL A 147 -0.15 8.80 -7.08
C VAL A 147 1.05 8.63 -6.17
N THR A 148 1.27 7.43 -5.61
CA THR A 148 2.27 7.19 -4.55
C THR A 148 3.68 6.99 -5.09
N GLY A 149 3.82 6.42 -6.30
CA GLY A 149 5.08 6.03 -6.90
C GLY A 149 5.87 4.98 -6.11
N PHE A 150 5.22 4.27 -5.19
CA PHE A 150 5.88 3.35 -4.27
C PHE A 150 6.57 2.19 -5.01
N ALA A 151 5.93 1.63 -6.04
CA ALA A 151 6.47 0.49 -6.79
C ALA A 151 7.83 0.82 -7.41
N ALA A 152 7.99 2.00 -8.00
CA ALA A 152 9.28 2.43 -8.57
C ALA A 152 10.39 2.47 -7.51
N HIS A 153 10.10 3.02 -6.32
CA HIS A 153 11.07 3.05 -5.22
C HIS A 153 11.42 1.64 -4.71
N LEU A 154 10.43 0.75 -4.61
CA LEU A 154 10.65 -0.64 -4.21
C LEU A 154 11.53 -1.37 -5.24
N LEU A 155 11.26 -1.21 -6.54
CA LEU A 155 12.06 -1.85 -7.59
C LEU A 155 13.53 -1.41 -7.51
N THR A 156 13.80 -0.11 -7.37
CA THR A 156 15.16 0.42 -7.17
C THR A 156 15.84 -0.16 -5.92
N PHE A 157 15.08 -0.34 -4.83
CA PHE A 157 15.61 -1.00 -3.64
C PHE A 157 16.03 -2.45 -3.94
N LEU A 158 15.17 -3.21 -4.64
CA LEU A 158 15.39 -4.63 -4.92
C LEU A 158 16.55 -4.90 -5.88
N GLU A 159 16.84 -3.99 -6.82
CA GLU A 159 17.93 -4.14 -7.81
C GLU A 159 19.29 -4.49 -7.19
N SER A 160 19.55 -3.98 -5.99
CA SER A 160 20.82 -4.16 -5.28
C SER A 160 20.74 -5.13 -4.09
N ARG A 161 19.58 -5.75 -3.85
CA ARG A 161 19.37 -6.72 -2.76
C ARG A 161 18.81 -8.03 -3.28
N GLN A 162 19.66 -8.83 -3.93
CA GLN A 162 19.26 -10.09 -4.58
C GLN A 162 18.63 -11.14 -3.63
N ARG A 163 18.91 -11.06 -2.32
CA ARG A 163 18.30 -11.93 -1.29
C ARG A 163 16.94 -11.41 -0.75
N ALA A 164 16.54 -10.20 -1.13
CA ALA A 164 15.29 -9.60 -0.69
C ALA A 164 14.23 -9.84 -1.74
N PHE A 165 13.31 -10.76 -1.49
CA PHE A 165 12.17 -11.01 -2.36
C PHE A 165 10.99 -10.16 -1.90
N ALA A 166 10.31 -9.46 -2.81
CA ALA A 166 9.12 -8.70 -2.46
C ALA A 166 7.94 -9.04 -3.36
N GLU A 167 6.84 -9.48 -2.75
CA GLU A 167 5.56 -9.72 -3.42
C GLU A 167 4.63 -8.51 -3.30
N LEU A 168 4.14 -8.02 -4.44
CA LEU A 168 3.10 -7.00 -4.55
C LEU A 168 1.77 -7.67 -4.89
N ARG A 169 0.89 -7.83 -3.88
CA ARG A 169 -0.46 -8.36 -4.09
C ARG A 169 -1.40 -7.25 -4.57
N THR A 170 -2.16 -7.52 -5.64
CA THR A 170 -3.03 -6.51 -6.25
C THR A 170 -4.23 -7.09 -7.03
N LYS A 171 -5.27 -6.28 -7.20
CA LYS A 171 -6.35 -6.41 -8.20
C LYS A 171 -6.20 -5.39 -9.34
N SER A 172 -5.18 -4.55 -9.29
CA SER A 172 -5.03 -3.37 -10.11
C SER A 172 -4.36 -3.63 -11.45
N THR A 173 -4.71 -2.82 -12.44
CA THR A 173 -4.02 -2.73 -13.73
C THR A 173 -2.96 -1.64 -13.77
N GLN A 174 -2.69 -0.96 -12.65
CA GLN A 174 -1.76 0.17 -12.59
C GLN A 174 -0.29 -0.29 -12.51
N ILE A 175 0.15 -1.02 -13.53
CA ILE A 175 1.44 -1.72 -13.58
C ILE A 175 2.54 -0.95 -14.31
N ARG A 176 2.31 0.33 -14.65
CA ARG A 176 3.24 1.12 -15.47
C ARG A 176 4.66 1.22 -14.89
N ALA A 177 4.80 1.28 -13.56
CA ALA A 177 6.10 1.29 -12.90
C ALA A 177 6.85 -0.03 -13.12
N LEU A 178 6.13 -1.16 -13.04
CA LEU A 178 6.68 -2.49 -13.29
C LEU A 178 7.16 -2.65 -14.74
N LEU A 179 6.43 -2.06 -15.71
CA LEU A 179 6.79 -2.10 -17.12
C LEU A 179 7.90 -1.11 -17.51
N SER A 180 8.27 -0.19 -16.62
CA SER A 180 9.27 0.86 -16.90
C SER A 180 10.72 0.41 -16.72
N VAL A 181 10.94 -0.79 -16.18
CA VAL A 181 12.26 -1.38 -15.90
C VAL A 181 12.35 -2.81 -16.44
N PRO A 182 13.55 -3.35 -16.68
CA PRO A 182 13.73 -4.78 -16.93
C PRO A 182 13.17 -5.62 -15.77
N ALA A 183 12.77 -6.86 -16.07
CA ALA A 183 12.28 -7.77 -15.04
C ALA A 183 13.34 -8.02 -13.96
N ILE A 184 12.96 -7.78 -12.70
CA ILE A 184 13.79 -7.98 -11.52
C ILE A 184 13.42 -9.34 -10.90
N PRO A 185 14.34 -10.33 -10.78
CA PRO A 185 14.00 -11.68 -10.36
C PRO A 185 13.35 -11.77 -8.97
N ASN A 186 13.70 -10.84 -8.09
CA ASN A 186 13.23 -10.78 -6.70
C ASN A 186 12.05 -9.81 -6.50
N ALA A 187 11.39 -9.35 -7.57
CA ALA A 187 10.13 -8.63 -7.53
C ALA A 187 8.99 -9.50 -8.07
N ILE A 188 8.09 -9.94 -7.19
CA ILE A 188 6.95 -10.80 -7.53
C ILE A 188 5.67 -9.95 -7.56
N VAL A 189 4.82 -10.20 -8.54
CA VAL A 189 3.50 -9.54 -8.65
C VAL A 189 2.43 -10.61 -8.62
N ALA A 190 1.57 -10.54 -7.62
CA ALA A 190 0.50 -11.52 -7.41
C ALA A 190 -0.86 -10.87 -7.67
N PHE A 191 -1.56 -11.36 -8.70
CA PHE A 191 -2.90 -10.90 -9.04
C PHE A 191 -3.97 -11.71 -8.31
N SER A 192 -4.86 -11.01 -7.61
CA SER A 192 -6.07 -11.62 -7.06
C SER A 192 -7.09 -11.87 -8.17
N LEU A 193 -7.38 -13.15 -8.41
CA LEU A 193 -8.40 -13.60 -9.34
C LEU A 193 -9.56 -14.24 -8.57
N THR A 194 -10.75 -14.06 -9.13
CA THR A 194 -12.03 -14.55 -8.61
C THR A 194 -12.88 -14.90 -9.83
N PRO A 195 -13.84 -15.85 -9.76
CA PRO A 195 -14.77 -16.07 -10.87
C PRO A 195 -15.46 -14.77 -11.29
N THR A 196 -15.61 -14.56 -12.61
CA THR A 196 -16.11 -13.30 -13.19
C THR A 196 -17.44 -12.89 -12.59
N GLU A 197 -18.39 -13.82 -12.44
CA GLU A 197 -19.72 -13.56 -11.89
C GLU A 197 -19.66 -13.04 -10.44
N THR A 198 -18.69 -13.53 -9.68
CA THR A 198 -18.45 -13.10 -8.29
C THR A 198 -17.77 -11.74 -8.26
N ALA A 199 -16.76 -11.52 -9.12
CA ALA A 199 -16.07 -10.24 -9.22
C ALA A 199 -17.02 -9.11 -9.63
N ASP A 200 -17.85 -9.33 -10.66
CA ASP A 200 -18.82 -8.35 -11.15
C ASP A 200 -19.84 -7.96 -10.07
N ARG A 201 -20.25 -8.93 -9.25
CA ARG A 201 -21.23 -8.71 -8.18
C ARG A 201 -20.64 -8.05 -6.95
N PHE A 202 -19.39 -8.35 -6.59
CA PHE A 202 -18.85 -8.02 -5.26
C PHE A 202 -17.58 -7.18 -5.26
N GLU A 203 -16.83 -7.08 -6.35
CA GLU A 203 -15.53 -6.38 -6.42
C GLU A 203 -15.67 -4.96 -6.99
N HIS A 204 -16.57 -4.18 -6.42
CA HIS A 204 -16.85 -2.84 -6.94
C HIS A 204 -15.60 -1.96 -7.01
N LYS A 205 -15.51 -1.19 -8.11
CA LYS A 205 -14.39 -0.30 -8.47
C LYS A 205 -13.07 -1.00 -8.77
N ALA A 206 -12.95 -2.33 -8.59
CA ALA A 206 -11.79 -3.07 -9.07
C ALA A 206 -11.93 -3.34 -10.59
N PRO A 207 -10.81 -3.44 -11.33
CA PRO A 207 -10.85 -3.85 -12.74
C PRO A 207 -11.51 -5.22 -12.92
N PRO A 208 -12.24 -5.48 -14.02
CA PRO A 208 -12.79 -6.81 -14.28
C PRO A 208 -11.69 -7.85 -14.45
N ILE A 209 -12.00 -9.13 -14.24
CA ILE A 209 -11.03 -10.24 -14.26
C ILE A 209 -10.24 -10.30 -15.58
N SER A 210 -10.91 -10.08 -16.71
CA SER A 210 -10.28 -10.07 -18.04
C SER A 210 -9.20 -9.01 -18.22
N LYS A 211 -9.15 -7.98 -17.36
CA LYS A 211 -8.10 -6.95 -17.38
C LYS A 211 -6.93 -7.25 -16.44
N ARG A 212 -7.08 -8.24 -15.55
CA ARG A 212 -6.05 -8.66 -14.59
C ARG A 212 -5.19 -9.81 -15.12
N LEU A 213 -5.62 -10.45 -16.20
CA LEU A 213 -4.90 -11.45 -16.99
C LEU A 213 -4.12 -10.75 -18.10
#